data_AF-A0AAD5NAC0-F1
#
_entry.id   AF-A0AAD5NAC0-F1
#
_cell.length_a   1.000
_cell.length_b   1.000
_cell.length_c   1.000
_cell.angle_alpha   90.00
_cell.angle_beta   90.00
_cell.angle_gamma   90.00
#
_symmetry.space_group_name_H-M   'P 1'
#
loop_
_entity.id
_entity.type
_entity.pdbx_description
1 polymer ?
#
loop_
_entity_poly.entity_id
_entity_poly.type
_entity_poly.pdbx_seq_one_letter_code
_entity_poly.pdbx_strand_id
1 'polypeptide(L)'
;MPRAEPTIIPYISRLSAILPLQCCHWFPTAYFIHGPVMDTLLTLALTLHVHWGVQGVVQDYARPFVIGNFLAKAARAGVYVITATLLAVLLHFNTNDGRFRHVKEEVENSEEGVLFESEEPRKKYLRRIKAYENRAKLDPVALRKRGSFKVLDTADWDWIPHCPHGPCLLFEEKKSGGAKSRYFACAIYRQDTNSCPYKVELGEGDVPRSEDAIRKSSYLVGNFESTSNLVVDYASIEKKLQEIPSSTVLVFCHKCVDVFAVKHRCPSEIVSRAQLRAPTRLLAAKESQSGEAQFYFSDESLGVLKDVVRRSEADGVLCLGTPRLFEELRQLKNADRRLFLLDCDKRFAQFFPAHQFGMYSMLVDHFYDERSLRELLGFFKECSSVLLVCDPPFGVFMDPLMRTIDVIKRRHQDARGNNPAKFYACVIIPMFVGKHVLRIDKDYWMSDYRVTYENHKLFSNASKTIVRCFTNLKTRCFRLIKYQWLQVL
;
A
#
# COMPACT_ATOMS: atom_id res chain seq x y z
N MET A 1 52.38 35.44 43.78
CA MET A 1 51.54 36.53 43.23
C MET A 1 50.28 35.92 42.63
N PRO A 2 49.08 36.30 43.09
CA PRO A 2 47.83 35.71 42.62
C PRO A 2 47.40 36.37 41.32
N ARG A 3 46.95 35.57 40.33
CA ARG A 3 46.03 36.06 39.30
C ARG A 3 44.63 35.62 39.72
N ALA A 4 43.89 36.53 40.34
CA ALA A 4 42.44 36.54 40.39
C ALA A 4 41.94 36.49 38.92
N GLU A 5 41.09 35.56 38.49
CA GLU A 5 39.62 35.49 38.59
C GLU A 5 39.15 34.72 37.32
N PRO A 6 37.86 34.37 37.12
CA PRO A 6 36.83 34.03 38.10
C PRO A 6 35.95 32.81 37.69
N THR A 7 35.39 32.13 38.69
CA THR A 7 33.94 31.95 38.99
C THR A 7 32.84 31.81 37.90
N ILE A 8 33.13 31.81 36.60
CA ILE A 8 32.11 31.91 35.52
C ILE A 8 31.60 30.54 35.02
N ILE A 9 32.42 29.50 35.09
CA ILE A 9 32.13 28.17 34.51
C ILE A 9 30.85 27.51 35.10
N PRO A 10 30.58 27.54 36.42
CA PRO A 10 29.33 27.00 36.97
C PRO A 10 28.09 27.86 36.64
N TYR A 11 28.28 29.16 36.34
CA TYR A 11 27.21 30.05 35.92
C TYR A 11 26.85 29.82 34.45
N ILE A 12 27.83 29.64 33.57
CA ILE A 12 27.59 29.33 32.14
C ILE A 12 26.85 28.02 31.98
N SER A 13 27.20 26.96 32.72
CA SER A 13 26.52 25.67 32.63
C SER A 13 25.08 25.71 33.15
N ARG A 14 24.80 26.54 34.17
CA ARG A 14 23.43 26.80 34.64
C ARG A 14 22.64 27.64 33.64
N LEU A 15 23.22 28.69 33.06
CA LEU A 15 22.59 29.53 32.03
C LEU A 15 22.27 28.76 30.75
N SER A 16 23.17 27.88 30.28
CA SER A 16 22.92 27.04 29.11
C SER A 16 21.82 26.00 29.31
N ALA A 17 21.55 25.61 30.57
CA ALA A 17 20.45 24.70 30.91
C ALA A 17 19.11 25.44 31.12
N ILE A 18 19.14 26.71 31.56
CA ILE A 18 17.95 27.53 31.82
C ILE A 18 17.39 28.14 30.51
N LEU A 19 18.25 28.48 29.56
CA LEU A 19 17.83 29.13 28.31
C LEU A 19 16.84 28.30 27.47
N PRO A 20 17.03 26.97 27.28
CA PRO A 20 16.05 26.12 26.60
C PRO A 20 14.70 26.09 27.31
N LEU A 21 14.70 26.04 28.65
CA LEU A 21 13.48 26.06 29.49
C LEU A 21 12.74 27.39 29.39
N GLN A 22 13.46 28.50 29.28
CA GLN A 22 12.86 29.80 29.01
C GLN A 22 12.32 29.86 27.57
N CYS A 23 13.06 29.37 26.57
CA CYS A 23 12.60 29.33 25.17
C CYS A 23 11.26 28.58 25.02
N CYS A 24 11.02 27.53 25.81
CA CYS A 24 9.73 26.81 25.85
C CYS A 24 8.52 27.70 26.19
N HIS A 25 8.73 28.83 26.88
CA HIS A 25 7.67 29.81 27.17
C HIS A 25 7.63 30.92 26.11
N TRP A 26 8.77 31.31 25.54
CA TRP A 26 8.85 32.35 24.51
C TRP A 26 8.20 31.94 23.18
N PHE A 27 8.27 30.66 22.78
CA PHE A 27 7.64 30.19 21.54
C PHE A 27 6.10 30.28 21.57
N PRO A 28 5.39 29.83 22.62
CA PRO A 28 3.96 30.09 22.78
C PRO A 28 3.63 31.57 22.94
N THR A 29 4.41 32.34 23.69
CA THR A 29 4.13 33.78 23.88
C THR A 29 4.31 34.58 22.60
N ALA A 30 5.31 34.26 21.77
CA ALA A 30 5.50 34.84 20.44
C ALA A 30 4.36 34.48 19.47
N TYR A 31 3.59 33.42 19.75
CA TYR A 31 2.38 33.10 18.99
C TYR A 31 1.21 34.03 19.31
N PHE A 32 1.12 34.57 20.53
CA PHE A 32 -0.01 35.42 20.95
C PHE A 32 0.32 36.92 20.94
N ILE A 33 1.58 37.30 21.24
CA ILE A 33 1.99 38.70 21.35
C ILE A 33 2.93 39.04 20.19
N HIS A 34 2.45 39.91 19.30
CA HIS A 34 3.16 40.30 18.10
C HIS A 34 3.64 41.75 18.21
N GLY A 35 4.90 42.01 17.87
CA GLY A 35 5.45 43.36 17.83
C GLY A 35 6.97 43.38 17.64
N PRO A 36 7.55 44.50 17.17
CA PRO A 36 8.99 44.60 16.91
C PRO A 36 9.87 44.28 18.13
N VAL A 37 9.36 44.55 19.34
CA VAL A 37 10.04 44.17 20.59
C VAL A 37 10.08 42.65 20.75
N MET A 38 8.96 41.95 20.52
CA MET A 38 8.90 40.48 20.59
C MET A 38 9.75 39.82 19.50
N ASP A 39 9.73 40.36 18.28
CA ASP A 39 10.53 39.87 17.16
C ASP A 39 12.04 39.97 17.45
N THR A 40 12.46 41.06 18.12
CA THR A 40 13.85 41.27 18.54
C THR A 40 14.23 40.32 19.69
N LEU A 41 13.36 40.15 20.67
CA LEU A 41 13.57 39.21 21.77
C LEU A 41 13.69 37.76 21.28
N LEU A 42 12.83 37.37 20.33
CA LEU A 42 12.88 36.05 19.71
C LEU A 42 14.18 35.86 18.91
N THR A 43 14.61 36.88 18.16
CA THR A 43 15.88 36.86 17.42
C THR A 43 17.08 36.65 18.33
N LEU A 44 17.14 37.38 19.46
CA LEU A 44 18.21 37.26 20.43
C LEU A 44 18.20 35.88 21.11
N ALA A 45 17.02 35.41 21.53
CA ALA A 45 16.85 34.11 22.18
C ALA A 45 17.24 32.95 21.24
N LEU A 46 16.76 32.98 19.99
CA LEU A 46 17.06 31.97 18.99
C LEU A 46 18.56 31.96 18.65
N THR A 47 19.16 33.14 18.46
CA THR A 47 20.58 33.23 18.13
C THR A 47 21.46 32.70 19.25
N LEU A 48 21.11 32.99 20.51
CA LEU A 48 21.85 32.49 21.67
C LEU A 48 21.67 30.97 21.85
N HIS A 49 20.46 30.45 21.64
CA HIS A 49 20.18 29.02 21.66
C HIS A 49 20.99 28.26 20.59
N VAL A 50 20.96 28.75 19.35
CA VAL A 50 21.72 28.16 18.24
C VAL A 50 23.23 28.26 18.49
N HIS A 51 23.72 29.38 19.04
CA HIS A 51 25.14 29.55 19.36
C HIS A 51 25.65 28.44 20.29
N TRP A 52 24.98 28.23 21.43
CA TRP A 52 25.40 27.21 22.39
C TRP A 52 25.17 25.78 21.88
N GLY A 53 24.10 25.54 21.11
CA GLY A 53 23.86 24.24 20.47
C GLY A 53 24.96 23.87 19.49
N VAL A 54 25.29 24.77 18.56
CA VAL A 54 26.35 24.55 17.57
C VAL A 54 27.72 24.49 18.23
N GLN A 55 27.98 25.29 19.27
CA GLN A 55 29.22 25.22 20.04
C GLN A 55 29.41 23.84 20.68
N GLY A 56 28.36 23.24 21.25
CA GLY A 56 28.39 21.87 21.78
C GLY A 56 28.72 20.83 20.71
N VAL A 57 28.03 20.88 19.56
CA VAL A 57 28.28 19.99 18.42
C VAL A 57 29.73 20.12 17.93
N VAL A 58 30.23 21.34 17.77
CA VAL A 58 31.62 21.55 17.31
C VAL A 58 32.62 21.04 18.37
N GLN A 59 32.35 21.19 19.66
CA GLN A 59 33.22 20.63 20.69
C GLN A 59 33.25 19.09 20.68
N ASP A 60 32.12 18.45 20.39
CA ASP A 60 32.01 16.99 20.36
C ASP A 60 32.70 16.36 19.15
N TYR A 61 32.50 16.95 17.96
CA TYR A 61 32.93 16.35 16.69
C TYR A 61 34.24 16.95 16.15
N ALA A 62 34.56 18.21 16.42
CA ALA A 62 35.77 18.88 15.91
C ALA A 62 36.95 18.75 16.90
N ARG A 63 37.24 17.51 17.34
CA ARG A 63 38.32 17.25 18.30
C ARG A 63 39.69 17.37 17.63
N PRO A 64 40.69 17.98 18.30
CA PRO A 64 42.01 18.17 17.71
C PRO A 64 42.72 16.87 17.29
N PHE A 65 42.38 15.76 17.95
CA PHE A 65 42.87 14.42 17.63
C PHE A 65 42.40 13.89 16.26
N VAL A 66 41.23 14.32 15.79
CA VAL A 66 40.60 13.80 14.55
C VAL A 66 40.91 14.68 13.35
N ILE A 67 40.86 16.00 13.53
CA ILE A 67 40.98 16.97 12.43
C ILE A 67 42.25 17.83 12.50
N GLY A 68 43.08 17.64 13.52
CA GLY A 68 44.29 18.42 13.75
C GLY A 68 44.05 19.71 14.55
N ASN A 69 45.07 20.15 15.29
CA ASN A 69 45.00 21.29 16.21
C ASN A 69 44.61 22.62 15.52
N PHE A 70 45.10 22.83 14.30
CA PHE A 70 44.81 24.05 13.53
C PHE A 70 43.35 24.11 13.08
N LEU A 71 42.85 23.04 12.45
CA LEU A 71 41.46 22.93 12.00
C LEU A 71 40.47 22.93 13.17
N ALA A 72 40.79 22.32 14.31
CA ALA A 72 39.94 22.36 15.49
C ALA A 72 39.81 23.78 16.07
N LYS A 73 40.88 24.58 16.04
CA LYS A 73 40.81 26.00 16.44
C LYS A 73 40.00 26.82 15.43
N ALA A 74 40.18 26.57 14.13
CA ALA A 74 39.41 27.24 13.08
C ALA A 74 37.91 26.90 13.17
N ALA A 75 37.55 25.65 13.42
CA ALA A 75 36.16 25.21 13.60
C ALA A 75 35.49 25.91 14.79
N ARG A 76 36.21 26.07 15.92
CA ARG A 76 35.71 26.81 17.08
C ARG A 76 35.54 28.30 16.80
N ALA A 77 36.46 28.91 16.05
CA ALA A 77 36.32 30.31 15.62
C ALA A 77 35.14 30.48 14.65
N GLY A 78 34.90 29.50 13.78
CA GLY A 78 33.78 29.49 12.82
C GLY A 78 32.40 29.54 13.49
N VAL A 79 32.23 28.99 14.69
CA VAL A 79 30.97 29.09 15.44
C VAL A 79 30.60 30.56 15.70
N TYR A 80 31.56 31.39 16.09
CA TYR A 80 31.31 32.81 16.33
C TYR A 80 30.95 33.57 15.04
N VAL A 81 31.56 33.19 13.92
CA VAL A 81 31.22 33.77 12.60
C VAL A 81 29.79 33.41 12.20
N ILE A 82 29.40 32.14 12.38
CA ILE A 82 28.02 31.69 12.10
C ILE A 82 27.03 32.44 12.97
N THR A 83 27.31 32.58 14.27
CA THR A 83 26.43 33.31 15.20
C THR A 83 26.32 34.80 14.86
N ALA A 84 27.44 35.46 14.54
CA ALA A 84 27.42 36.87 14.14
C ALA A 84 26.63 37.08 12.84
N THR A 85 26.82 36.18 11.87
CA THR A 85 26.09 36.22 10.59
C THR A 85 24.59 35.97 10.80
N LEU A 86 24.23 34.97 11.60
CA LEU A 86 22.84 34.66 11.93
C LEU A 86 22.16 35.85 12.62
N LEU A 87 22.81 36.47 13.59
CA LEU A 87 22.27 37.65 14.27
C LEU A 87 22.07 38.81 13.29
N ALA A 88 23.08 39.10 12.46
CA ALA A 88 23.02 40.19 11.49
C ALA A 88 21.90 39.97 10.47
N VAL A 89 21.74 38.75 9.96
CA VAL A 89 20.67 38.39 9.02
C VAL A 89 19.30 38.53 9.67
N LEU A 90 19.11 38.02 10.89
CA LEU A 90 17.81 38.09 11.56
C LEU A 90 17.43 39.52 12.00
N LEU A 91 18.41 40.35 12.39
CA LEU A 91 18.18 41.77 12.67
C LEU A 91 17.89 42.56 11.40
N HIS A 92 18.61 42.28 10.31
CA HIS A 92 18.33 42.87 9.00
C HIS A 92 16.93 42.49 8.51
N PHE A 93 16.57 41.22 8.67
CA PHE A 93 15.23 40.72 8.39
C PHE A 93 14.19 41.49 9.21
N ASN A 94 14.30 41.55 10.53
CA ASN A 94 13.35 42.30 11.36
C ASN A 94 13.22 43.80 11.05
N THR A 95 14.25 44.42 10.45
CA THR A 95 14.29 45.86 10.18
C THR A 95 13.92 46.26 8.75
N ASN A 96 14.24 45.43 7.74
CA ASN A 96 14.12 45.78 6.32
C ASN A 96 13.13 44.92 5.53
N ASP A 97 12.99 43.63 5.84
CA ASP A 97 12.11 42.70 5.12
C ASP A 97 11.01 42.22 6.07
N GLY A 98 9.74 42.44 5.71
CA GLY A 98 8.55 42.18 6.53
C GLY A 98 8.77 41.27 7.75
N ARG A 99 8.69 41.86 8.96
CA ARG A 99 8.70 41.21 10.29
C ARG A 99 8.14 39.80 10.25
N PHE A 100 8.59 38.88 11.12
CA PHE A 100 8.10 37.48 11.23
C PHE A 100 6.58 37.27 11.01
N ARG A 101 5.74 38.28 11.32
CA ARG A 101 4.34 38.42 10.87
C ARG A 101 4.08 38.19 9.38
N HIS A 102 4.75 38.89 8.47
CA HIS A 102 4.49 38.79 7.03
C HIS A 102 4.84 37.41 6.48
N VAL A 103 5.94 36.80 6.96
CA VAL A 103 6.27 35.42 6.57
C VAL A 103 5.22 34.43 7.07
N LYS A 104 4.65 34.62 8.26
CA LYS A 104 3.60 33.72 8.73
C LYS A 104 2.29 33.91 7.96
N GLU A 105 1.84 35.14 7.72
CA GLU A 105 0.64 35.40 6.90
C GLU A 105 0.83 35.03 5.43
N GLU A 106 2.02 35.19 4.85
CA GLU A 106 2.34 34.74 3.49
C GLU A 106 2.49 33.21 3.41
N VAL A 107 3.02 32.55 4.44
CA VAL A 107 3.09 31.08 4.51
C VAL A 107 1.69 30.49 4.72
N GLU A 108 0.85 31.08 5.57
CA GLU A 108 -0.50 30.59 5.85
C GLU A 108 -1.47 30.87 4.69
N ASN A 109 -1.29 31.98 3.94
CA ASN A 109 -2.01 32.24 2.70
C ASN A 109 -1.46 31.52 1.45
N SER A 110 -0.21 31.02 1.48
CA SER A 110 0.38 30.24 0.38
C SER A 110 0.18 28.72 0.49
N GLU A 111 -0.41 28.23 1.59
CA GLU A 111 -0.79 26.81 1.74
C GLU A 111 -2.01 26.40 0.88
N GLU A 112 -2.72 27.34 0.26
CA GLU A 112 -3.59 27.05 -0.89
C GLU A 112 -2.79 26.93 -2.20
N GLY A 113 -2.09 25.80 -2.34
CA GLY A 113 -1.93 25.18 -3.65
C GLY A 113 -0.75 25.64 -4.53
N VAL A 114 0.46 25.73 -3.99
CA VAL A 114 1.66 25.57 -4.85
C VAL A 114 2.02 24.10 -4.96
N LEU A 115 1.53 23.48 -6.03
CA LEU A 115 1.98 22.19 -6.51
C LEU A 115 3.41 22.38 -7.03
N PHE A 116 4.40 22.15 -6.16
CA PHE A 116 5.76 21.94 -6.66
C PHE A 116 5.70 20.74 -7.60
N GLU A 117 5.86 21.00 -8.90
CA GLU A 117 6.11 19.97 -9.92
C GLU A 117 7.46 19.35 -9.60
N SER A 118 7.43 18.41 -8.66
CA SER A 118 8.58 17.61 -8.26
C SER A 118 9.04 16.79 -9.46
N GLU A 119 10.34 16.52 -9.54
CA GLU A 119 10.95 15.55 -10.45
C GLU A 119 10.00 14.40 -10.84
N GLU A 120 9.90 14.12 -12.14
CA GLU A 120 9.06 13.07 -12.71
C GLU A 120 9.00 11.82 -11.80
N PRO A 121 7.81 11.39 -11.32
CA PRO A 121 7.66 10.36 -10.28
C PRO A 121 8.47 9.07 -10.53
N ARG A 122 8.68 8.75 -11.81
CA ARG A 122 9.50 7.62 -12.27
C ARG A 122 10.99 7.77 -11.93
N LYS A 123 11.58 8.96 -12.11
CA LYS A 123 12.99 9.23 -11.75
C LYS A 123 13.19 9.11 -10.23
N LYS A 124 12.24 9.61 -9.45
CA LYS A 124 12.21 9.47 -7.98
C LYS A 124 12.15 7.99 -7.55
N TYR A 125 11.31 7.18 -8.20
CA TYR A 125 11.26 5.73 -7.97
C TYR A 125 12.62 5.05 -8.21
N LEU A 126 13.24 5.30 -9.37
CA LEU A 126 14.52 4.68 -9.73
C LEU A 126 15.63 5.00 -8.72
N ARG A 127 15.68 6.23 -8.19
CA ARG A 127 16.62 6.61 -7.13
C ARG A 127 16.36 5.87 -5.82
N ARG A 128 15.10 5.69 -5.43
CA ARG A 128 14.72 4.97 -4.20
C ARG A 128 15.07 3.50 -4.23
N ILE A 129 14.84 2.83 -5.37
CA ILE A 129 15.21 1.43 -5.54
C ILE A 129 16.72 1.27 -5.39
N LYS A 130 17.51 2.09 -6.07
CA LYS A 130 18.98 2.09 -5.93
C LYS A 130 19.42 2.31 -4.48
N ALA A 131 18.82 3.28 -3.78
CA ALA A 131 19.13 3.54 -2.38
C ALA A 131 18.77 2.38 -1.44
N TYR A 132 17.67 1.68 -1.69
CA TYR A 132 17.25 0.51 -0.91
C TYR A 132 18.14 -0.70 -1.18
N GLU A 133 18.43 -0.99 -2.46
CA GLU A 133 19.36 -2.06 -2.87
C GLU A 133 20.74 -1.86 -2.23
N ASN A 134 21.20 -0.62 -2.11
CA ASN A 134 22.46 -0.29 -1.43
C ASN A 134 22.39 -0.46 0.10
N ARG A 135 21.23 -0.27 0.73
CA ARG A 135 21.03 -0.42 2.19
C ARG A 135 20.75 -1.86 2.62
N ALA A 136 20.16 -2.68 1.76
CA ALA A 136 19.73 -4.03 2.08
C ALA A 136 20.89 -5.05 2.02
N LYS A 137 21.80 -5.00 3.02
CA LYS A 137 22.57 -6.16 3.51
C LYS A 137 21.85 -6.89 4.66
N LEU A 138 20.53 -6.74 4.75
CA LEU A 138 19.65 -7.41 5.72
C LEU A 138 18.99 -8.60 5.04
N ASP A 139 18.97 -9.72 5.76
CA ASP A 139 18.67 -11.07 5.28
C ASP A 139 17.45 -11.15 4.32
N PRO A 140 17.69 -11.28 3.00
CA PRO A 140 16.66 -11.39 1.98
C PRO A 140 16.04 -12.79 1.84
N VAL A 141 16.40 -13.74 2.71
CA VAL A 141 16.16 -15.19 2.53
C VAL A 141 14.67 -15.57 2.37
N ALA A 142 13.70 -14.77 2.82
CA ALA A 142 12.28 -15.05 2.60
C ALA A 142 11.74 -14.61 1.21
N LEU A 143 12.36 -13.62 0.57
CA LEU A 143 11.90 -13.06 -0.73
C LEU A 143 12.73 -13.57 -1.92
N ARG A 144 13.87 -14.22 -1.67
CA ARG A 144 14.83 -14.69 -2.68
C ARG A 144 14.79 -16.20 -2.95
N LYS A 145 13.62 -16.74 -3.31
CA LYS A 145 13.52 -18.00 -4.09
C LYS A 145 12.97 -17.80 -5.50
N ARG A 146 13.10 -16.60 -6.09
CA ARG A 146 12.67 -16.31 -7.48
C ARG A 146 13.83 -16.16 -8.45
N GLY A 147 14.88 -16.97 -8.28
CA GLY A 147 16.02 -17.04 -9.20
C GLY A 147 15.90 -18.15 -10.26
N SER A 148 15.11 -19.20 -9.98
CA SER A 148 15.12 -20.42 -10.80
C SER A 148 13.92 -20.58 -11.71
N PHE A 149 12.82 -19.83 -11.51
CA PHE A 149 11.54 -20.06 -12.20
C PHE A 149 11.02 -18.80 -12.89
N LYS A 150 10.42 -18.95 -14.08
CA LYS A 150 9.69 -17.91 -14.82
C LYS A 150 8.30 -18.44 -15.20
N VAL A 151 7.27 -17.60 -15.11
CA VAL A 151 5.96 -17.91 -15.70
C VAL A 151 6.02 -17.62 -17.20
N LEU A 152 5.67 -18.62 -18.00
CA LEU A 152 5.58 -18.50 -19.44
C LEU A 152 4.21 -17.98 -19.86
N ASP A 153 4.18 -17.30 -20.99
CA ASP A 153 2.97 -16.76 -21.56
C ASP A 153 2.17 -17.87 -22.29
N THR A 154 0.90 -17.97 -21.96
CA THR A 154 -0.05 -18.93 -22.55
C THR A 154 -1.31 -18.24 -23.10
N ALA A 155 -1.29 -16.92 -23.35
CA ALA A 155 -2.49 -16.22 -23.79
C ALA A 155 -2.96 -16.61 -25.19
N ASP A 156 -2.04 -16.97 -26.09
CA ASP A 156 -2.37 -17.38 -27.47
C ASP A 156 -2.66 -18.88 -27.58
N TRP A 157 -3.01 -19.54 -26.47
CA TRP A 157 -3.20 -20.98 -26.43
C TRP A 157 -4.69 -21.30 -26.42
N ASP A 158 -5.09 -22.20 -27.30
CA ASP A 158 -6.48 -22.65 -27.42
C ASP A 158 -6.96 -23.42 -26.18
N TRP A 159 -6.03 -24.09 -25.49
CA TRP A 159 -6.33 -24.91 -24.32
C TRP A 159 -5.20 -24.88 -23.30
N ILE A 160 -5.57 -24.82 -22.01
CA ILE A 160 -4.66 -24.84 -20.87
C ILE A 160 -5.17 -25.89 -19.88
N PRO A 161 -4.33 -26.66 -19.20
CA PRO A 161 -4.78 -27.60 -18.19
C PRO A 161 -5.47 -26.92 -17.00
N HIS A 162 -6.56 -27.53 -16.51
CA HIS A 162 -7.32 -27.04 -15.36
C HIS A 162 -7.05 -27.88 -14.11
N CYS A 163 -7.03 -27.20 -12.96
CA CYS A 163 -7.18 -27.83 -11.65
C CYS A 163 -8.58 -27.47 -11.08
N PRO A 164 -8.97 -27.97 -9.89
CA PRO A 164 -10.23 -27.58 -9.24
C PRO A 164 -10.37 -26.07 -8.95
N HIS A 165 -9.27 -25.33 -9.06
CA HIS A 165 -9.20 -23.90 -8.84
C HIS A 165 -9.16 -23.09 -10.14
N GLY A 166 -9.42 -23.72 -11.30
CA GLY A 166 -9.41 -23.08 -12.62
C GLY A 166 -8.15 -23.36 -13.44
N PRO A 167 -7.89 -22.56 -14.49
CA PRO A 167 -6.74 -22.71 -15.36
C PRO A 167 -5.40 -22.63 -14.60
N CYS A 168 -4.44 -23.45 -15.03
CA CYS A 168 -3.11 -23.49 -14.45
C CYS A 168 -2.14 -22.51 -15.12
N LEU A 169 -1.08 -22.14 -14.40
CA LEU A 169 0.03 -21.37 -14.94
C LEU A 169 1.14 -22.31 -15.43
N LEU A 170 1.79 -21.94 -16.54
CA LEU A 170 2.97 -22.63 -17.06
C LEU A 170 4.25 -22.03 -16.47
N PHE A 171 5.06 -22.86 -15.82
CA PHE A 171 6.33 -22.48 -15.23
C PHE A 171 7.49 -23.08 -16.04
N GLU A 172 8.57 -22.31 -16.21
CA GLU A 172 9.87 -22.79 -16.67
C GLU A 172 10.89 -22.65 -15.53
N GLU A 173 11.47 -23.76 -15.11
CA GLU A 173 12.56 -23.83 -14.13
C GLU A 173 13.89 -24.11 -14.82
N LYS A 174 14.95 -23.40 -14.41
CA LYS A 174 16.33 -23.73 -14.77
C LYS A 174 16.89 -24.75 -13.77
N LYS A 175 17.16 -25.97 -14.23
CA LYS A 175 17.86 -27.01 -13.45
C LYS A 175 19.38 -26.80 -13.49
N SER A 176 20.06 -27.29 -12.46
CA SER A 176 21.53 -27.35 -12.41
C SER A 176 22.05 -28.13 -13.62
N GLY A 177 22.83 -27.47 -14.47
CA GLY A 177 23.31 -28.02 -15.75
C GLY A 177 22.70 -27.39 -17.01
N GLY A 178 21.82 -26.40 -16.87
CA GLY A 178 21.27 -25.65 -18.02
C GLY A 178 20.02 -26.28 -18.64
N ALA A 179 19.66 -27.50 -18.22
CA ALA A 179 18.39 -28.13 -18.58
C ALA A 179 17.21 -27.29 -18.06
N LYS A 180 16.17 -27.18 -18.89
CA LYS A 180 14.94 -26.44 -18.56
C LYS A 180 13.83 -27.45 -18.32
N SER A 181 13.25 -27.45 -17.13
CA SER A 181 12.01 -28.19 -16.88
C SER A 181 10.82 -27.26 -16.93
N ARG A 182 9.75 -27.71 -17.58
CA ARG A 182 8.50 -26.96 -17.64
C ARG A 182 7.40 -27.74 -16.96
N TYR A 183 6.50 -27.05 -16.29
CA TYR A 183 5.37 -27.70 -15.63
C TYR A 183 4.18 -26.76 -15.49
N PHE A 184 2.97 -27.32 -15.52
CA PHE A 184 1.76 -26.61 -15.12
C PHE A 184 1.52 -26.80 -13.63
N ALA A 185 1.11 -25.72 -12.95
CA ALA A 185 0.67 -25.77 -11.56
C ALA A 185 -0.45 -24.76 -11.28
N CYS A 186 -1.17 -24.98 -10.17
CA CYS A 186 -2.29 -24.16 -9.73
C CYS A 186 -1.93 -22.66 -9.63
N ALA A 187 -2.76 -21.79 -10.18
CA ALA A 187 -2.55 -20.34 -10.13
C ALA A 187 -2.66 -19.77 -8.70
N ILE A 188 -3.57 -20.32 -7.89
CA ILE A 188 -3.82 -19.88 -6.52
C ILE A 188 -2.80 -20.49 -5.56
N TYR A 189 -2.77 -21.82 -5.47
CA TYR A 189 -2.02 -22.58 -4.46
C TYR A 189 -0.63 -23.06 -4.92
N ARG A 190 -0.17 -22.68 -6.12
CA ARG A 190 1.22 -22.73 -6.65
C ARG A 190 2.15 -23.85 -6.17
N GLN A 191 2.64 -23.76 -4.93
CA GLN A 191 3.64 -24.67 -4.33
C GLN A 191 3.10 -25.45 -3.12
N ASP A 192 1.87 -25.17 -2.69
CA ASP A 192 1.20 -25.83 -1.59
C ASP A 192 0.47 -27.08 -2.08
N THR A 193 1.21 -28.18 -2.08
CA THR A 193 0.71 -29.50 -2.46
C THR A 193 -0.39 -30.00 -1.51
N ASN A 194 -0.53 -29.44 -0.31
CA ASN A 194 -1.61 -29.80 0.61
C ASN A 194 -2.94 -29.17 0.18
N SER A 195 -2.89 -27.93 -0.29
CA SER A 195 -4.08 -27.21 -0.76
C SER A 195 -4.44 -27.57 -2.21
N CYS A 196 -3.45 -27.78 -3.08
CA CYS A 196 -3.67 -28.26 -4.43
C CYS A 196 -2.46 -29.09 -4.91
N PRO A 197 -2.58 -30.42 -5.03
CA PRO A 197 -1.49 -31.27 -5.49
C PRO A 197 -1.30 -31.24 -7.01
N TYR A 198 -2.12 -30.48 -7.74
CA TYR A 198 -2.11 -30.45 -9.19
C TYR A 198 -0.78 -29.94 -9.75
N LYS A 199 -0.04 -30.84 -10.40
CA LYS A 199 1.20 -30.52 -11.12
C LYS A 199 1.33 -31.44 -12.33
N VAL A 200 1.56 -30.85 -13.50
CA VAL A 200 1.82 -31.59 -14.74
C VAL A 200 3.20 -31.23 -15.24
N GLU A 201 4.16 -32.15 -15.12
CA GLU A 201 5.50 -31.97 -15.68
C GLU A 201 5.50 -32.26 -17.18
N LEU A 202 6.26 -31.45 -17.91
CA LEU A 202 6.40 -31.54 -19.35
C LEU A 202 7.80 -32.04 -19.68
N GLY A 203 7.89 -32.92 -20.68
CA GLY A 203 9.16 -33.47 -21.16
C GLY A 203 10.09 -32.42 -21.78
N GLU A 204 11.32 -32.83 -22.08
CA GLU A 204 12.31 -32.00 -22.77
C GLU A 204 11.92 -31.88 -24.26
N GLY A 205 11.44 -30.70 -24.67
CA GLY A 205 10.98 -30.45 -26.04
C GLY A 205 10.14 -29.18 -26.18
N ASP A 206 9.47 -29.02 -27.33
CA ASP A 206 8.45 -27.99 -27.50
C ASP A 206 7.28 -28.24 -26.57
N VAL A 207 6.68 -27.16 -26.06
CA VAL A 207 5.56 -27.32 -25.13
C VAL A 207 4.34 -27.76 -25.92
N PRO A 208 3.74 -28.92 -25.59
CA PRO A 208 2.54 -29.37 -26.29
C PRO A 208 1.41 -28.38 -26.05
N ARG A 209 0.74 -27.95 -27.13
CA ARG A 209 -0.32 -26.93 -27.10
C ARG A 209 -1.74 -27.49 -27.21
N SER A 210 -1.88 -28.80 -27.48
CA SER A 210 -3.17 -29.48 -27.53
C SER A 210 -3.36 -30.37 -26.30
N GLU A 211 -4.62 -30.54 -25.90
CA GLU A 211 -5.00 -31.39 -24.79
C GLU A 211 -4.45 -32.83 -24.95
N ASP A 212 -4.62 -33.42 -26.14
CA ASP A 212 -4.14 -34.77 -26.43
C ASP A 212 -2.62 -34.91 -26.30
N ALA A 213 -1.87 -33.90 -26.71
CA ALA A 213 -0.41 -33.92 -26.62
C ALA A 213 0.06 -33.74 -25.18
N ILE A 214 -0.62 -32.91 -24.39
CA ILE A 214 -0.33 -32.75 -22.96
C ILE A 214 -0.61 -34.05 -22.22
N ARG A 215 -1.78 -34.67 -22.42
CA ARG A 215 -2.15 -35.97 -21.82
C ARG A 215 -1.16 -37.09 -22.14
N LYS A 216 -0.60 -37.10 -23.35
CA LYS A 216 0.43 -38.07 -23.77
C LYS A 216 1.82 -37.78 -23.20
N SER A 217 2.17 -36.50 -23.01
CA SER A 217 3.46 -36.06 -22.47
C SER A 217 3.53 -36.04 -20.94
N SER A 218 2.39 -36.12 -20.27
CA SER A 218 2.26 -35.97 -18.84
C SER A 218 2.47 -37.30 -18.10
N TYR A 219 3.40 -37.32 -17.15
CA TYR A 219 3.32 -38.21 -16.00
C TYR A 219 2.27 -37.62 -15.03
N LEU A 220 0.98 -37.91 -15.25
CA LEU A 220 -0.10 -37.39 -14.41
C LEU A 220 0.06 -37.94 -12.99
N VAL A 221 0.42 -37.09 -12.05
CA VAL A 221 0.16 -37.32 -10.63
C VAL A 221 -1.21 -36.75 -10.34
N GLY A 222 -2.26 -37.54 -10.59
CA GLY A 222 -3.63 -37.26 -10.17
C GLY A 222 -4.66 -37.21 -11.30
N ASN A 223 -5.62 -38.14 -11.26
CA ASN A 223 -6.89 -37.99 -11.96
C ASN A 223 -7.65 -36.83 -11.30
N PHE A 224 -7.91 -35.75 -12.03
CA PHE A 224 -8.83 -34.72 -11.56
C PHE A 224 -9.90 -34.48 -12.64
N GLU A 225 -11.12 -34.85 -12.30
CA GLU A 225 -12.32 -34.51 -13.07
C GLU A 225 -12.48 -32.99 -13.14
N SER A 226 -12.85 -32.48 -14.31
CA SER A 226 -13.12 -31.06 -14.49
C SER A 226 -14.29 -30.66 -13.60
N THR A 227 -14.06 -29.75 -12.65
CA THR A 227 -15.13 -29.18 -11.83
C THR A 227 -15.94 -28.18 -12.65
N SER A 228 -16.78 -28.66 -13.58
CA SER A 228 -17.60 -27.82 -14.45
C SER A 228 -18.96 -27.44 -13.85
N ASN A 229 -19.26 -27.79 -12.60
CA ASN A 229 -20.57 -27.55 -11.97
C ASN A 229 -20.47 -26.89 -10.58
N LEU A 230 -19.60 -25.88 -10.40
CA LEU A 230 -19.58 -25.09 -9.17
C LEU A 230 -20.77 -24.12 -9.17
N VAL A 231 -21.85 -24.49 -8.48
CA VAL A 231 -22.98 -23.58 -8.23
C VAL A 231 -22.62 -22.66 -7.06
N VAL A 232 -22.46 -21.38 -7.34
CA VAL A 232 -22.22 -20.36 -6.32
C VAL A 232 -23.57 -19.75 -5.91
N ASP A 233 -23.97 -19.94 -4.65
CA ASP A 233 -25.14 -19.28 -4.09
C ASP A 233 -24.75 -17.90 -3.53
N TYR A 234 -25.36 -16.86 -4.10
CA TYR A 234 -25.10 -15.46 -3.78
C TYR A 234 -26.14 -14.91 -2.81
N ALA A 235 -25.69 -14.09 -1.87
CA ALA A 235 -26.50 -13.39 -0.88
C ALA A 235 -27.44 -14.30 -0.07
N SER A 236 -27.01 -15.54 0.22
CA SER A 236 -27.79 -16.50 1.02
C SER A 236 -28.13 -15.94 2.40
N ILE A 237 -27.19 -15.24 3.05
CA ILE A 237 -27.39 -14.60 4.37
C ILE A 237 -28.42 -13.48 4.26
N GLU A 238 -28.33 -12.63 3.24
CA GLU A 238 -29.27 -11.51 3.06
C GLU A 238 -30.70 -12.01 2.88
N LYS A 239 -30.91 -13.05 2.05
CA LYS A 239 -32.22 -13.68 1.86
C LYS A 239 -32.79 -14.19 3.19
N LYS A 240 -32.00 -14.89 3.99
CA LYS A 240 -32.42 -15.39 5.32
C LYS A 240 -32.73 -14.26 6.30
N LEU A 241 -31.97 -13.17 6.27
CA LEU A 241 -32.22 -12.03 7.14
C LEU A 241 -33.55 -11.32 6.86
N GLN A 242 -34.10 -11.45 5.65
CA GLN A 242 -35.44 -10.95 5.31
C GLN A 242 -36.55 -11.79 5.96
N GLU A 243 -36.31 -13.08 6.18
CA GLU A 243 -37.25 -14.01 6.81
C GLU A 243 -37.17 -13.96 8.35
N ILE A 244 -35.99 -13.69 8.90
CA ILE A 244 -35.79 -13.66 10.35
C ILE A 244 -36.26 -12.31 10.94
N PRO A 245 -37.13 -12.29 11.96
CA PRO A 245 -37.60 -11.06 12.60
C PRO A 245 -36.47 -10.19 13.15
N SER A 246 -36.68 -8.87 13.16
CA SER A 246 -35.64 -7.91 13.59
C SER A 246 -35.25 -8.04 15.07
N SER A 247 -36.17 -8.51 15.92
CA SER A 247 -35.98 -8.71 17.36
C SER A 247 -35.25 -10.01 17.72
N THR A 248 -35.04 -10.91 16.75
CA THR A 248 -34.43 -12.22 16.99
C THR A 248 -32.91 -12.10 17.18
N VAL A 249 -32.37 -12.81 18.18
CA VAL A 249 -30.93 -12.96 18.38
C VAL A 249 -30.36 -13.77 17.21
N LEU A 250 -29.35 -13.23 16.54
CA LEU A 250 -28.68 -13.89 15.42
C LEU A 250 -27.38 -14.53 15.89
N VAL A 251 -27.12 -15.74 15.40
CA VAL A 251 -25.82 -16.41 15.58
C VAL A 251 -25.19 -16.67 14.21
N PHE A 252 -23.90 -16.37 14.09
CA PHE A 252 -23.10 -16.63 12.91
C PHE A 252 -22.22 -17.85 13.12
N CYS A 253 -22.31 -18.83 12.23
CA CYS A 253 -21.50 -20.04 12.26
C CYS A 253 -20.30 -19.89 11.32
N HIS A 254 -19.08 -19.87 11.86
CA HIS A 254 -17.87 -19.74 11.01
C HIS A 254 -17.60 -20.98 10.15
N LYS A 255 -18.13 -22.16 10.52
CA LYS A 255 -17.94 -23.41 9.77
C LYS A 255 -18.87 -23.50 8.55
N CYS A 256 -20.14 -23.17 8.74
CA CYS A 256 -21.14 -23.12 7.66
C CYS A 256 -21.03 -21.82 6.86
N VAL A 257 -20.42 -20.78 7.47
CA VAL A 257 -20.32 -19.41 6.95
C VAL A 257 -21.71 -18.79 6.77
N ASP A 258 -22.61 -19.04 7.73
CA ASP A 258 -24.05 -18.82 7.58
C ASP A 258 -24.68 -18.30 8.89
N VAL A 259 -25.88 -17.72 8.80
CA VAL A 259 -26.62 -17.11 9.91
C VAL A 259 -27.82 -17.95 10.34
N PHE A 260 -28.06 -18.02 11.65
CA PHE A 260 -29.18 -18.76 12.24
C PHE A 260 -29.89 -17.92 13.32
N ALA A 261 -31.19 -18.17 13.48
CA ALA A 261 -32.04 -17.56 14.51
C ALA A 261 -31.99 -18.28 15.87
N VAL A 262 -31.37 -19.46 15.92
CA VAL A 262 -31.28 -20.32 17.11
C VAL A 262 -29.87 -20.89 17.24
N LYS A 263 -29.54 -21.42 18.42
CA LYS A 263 -28.26 -22.08 18.68
C LYS A 263 -27.98 -23.15 17.62
N HIS A 264 -26.95 -22.91 16.82
CA HIS A 264 -26.51 -23.84 15.78
C HIS A 264 -25.56 -24.89 16.39
N ARG A 265 -25.50 -26.08 15.77
CA ARG A 265 -24.73 -27.23 16.31
C ARG A 265 -23.21 -27.01 16.25
N CYS A 266 -22.73 -26.20 15.31
CA CYS A 266 -21.32 -25.83 15.20
C CYS A 266 -20.96 -24.59 16.06
N PRO A 267 -19.67 -24.36 16.36
CA PRO A 267 -19.20 -23.14 17.02
C PRO A 267 -19.70 -21.89 16.29
N SER A 268 -20.42 -21.05 17.01
CA SER A 268 -21.07 -19.86 16.48
C SER A 268 -20.95 -18.70 17.47
N GLU A 269 -20.88 -17.48 16.97
CA GLU A 269 -20.85 -16.25 17.77
C GLU A 269 -22.16 -15.47 17.61
N ILE A 270 -22.54 -14.70 18.62
CA ILE A 270 -23.71 -13.82 18.55
C ILE A 270 -23.33 -12.59 17.73
N VAL A 271 -24.13 -12.25 16.72
CA VAL A 271 -23.86 -11.13 15.82
C VAL A 271 -25.07 -10.22 15.67
N SER A 272 -24.80 -8.96 15.33
CA SER A 272 -25.80 -8.00 14.87
C SER A 272 -25.89 -8.00 13.34
N ARG A 273 -27.02 -7.52 12.81
CA ARG A 273 -27.18 -7.28 11.36
C ARG A 273 -26.14 -6.30 10.79
N ALA A 274 -25.65 -5.37 11.61
CA ALA A 274 -24.60 -4.44 11.21
C ALA A 274 -23.26 -5.16 11.00
N GLN A 275 -22.89 -6.09 11.89
CA GLN A 275 -21.66 -6.87 11.77
C GLN A 275 -21.66 -7.76 10.51
N LEU A 276 -22.82 -8.30 10.12
CA LEU A 276 -22.95 -9.09 8.88
C LEU A 276 -22.68 -8.30 7.59
N ARG A 277 -22.65 -6.96 7.65
CA ARG A 277 -22.26 -6.10 6.51
C ARG A 277 -20.74 -5.96 6.35
N ALA A 278 -19.96 -6.41 7.32
CA ALA A 278 -18.50 -6.35 7.33
C ALA A 278 -17.88 -7.75 7.52
N PRO A 279 -18.05 -8.67 6.55
CA PRO A 279 -17.59 -10.05 6.67
C PRO A 279 -16.08 -10.20 6.93
N THR A 280 -15.22 -9.26 6.53
CA THR A 280 -13.78 -9.29 6.88
C THR A 280 -13.50 -9.22 8.38
N ARG A 281 -14.47 -8.77 9.19
CA ARG A 281 -14.38 -8.73 10.66
C ARG A 281 -14.94 -9.99 11.33
N LEU A 282 -15.66 -10.85 10.59
CA LEU A 282 -16.27 -12.11 11.07
C LEU A 282 -15.50 -13.34 10.57
N LEU A 283 -15.00 -13.27 9.33
CA LEU A 283 -14.26 -14.35 8.70
C LEU A 283 -12.79 -14.28 9.10
N ALA A 284 -12.28 -15.39 9.63
CA ALA A 284 -10.84 -15.54 9.83
C ALA A 284 -10.10 -15.38 8.49
N ALA A 285 -9.07 -14.53 8.49
CA ALA A 285 -8.23 -14.29 7.32
C ALA A 285 -7.47 -15.57 6.92
N LYS A 286 -7.44 -15.87 5.63
CA LYS A 286 -6.63 -16.98 5.09
C LYS A 286 -5.20 -16.49 4.83
N GLU A 287 -4.40 -16.41 5.89
CA GLU A 287 -3.06 -15.81 5.88
C GLU A 287 -1.97 -16.67 5.23
N SER A 288 -2.30 -17.86 4.74
CA SER A 288 -1.31 -18.75 4.12
C SER A 288 -0.63 -18.06 2.93
N GLN A 289 0.68 -17.83 3.06
CA GLN A 289 1.49 -17.14 2.05
C GLN A 289 1.58 -17.90 0.71
N SER A 290 1.29 -19.21 0.72
CA SER A 290 1.36 -20.09 -0.45
C SER A 290 0.10 -20.08 -1.32
N GLY A 291 -1.00 -19.45 -0.86
CA GLY A 291 -2.29 -19.45 -1.54
C GLY A 291 -2.91 -18.05 -1.61
N GLU A 292 -4.01 -17.90 -0.87
CA GLU A 292 -4.90 -16.71 -0.85
C GLU A 292 -4.25 -15.49 -0.18
N ALA A 293 -3.39 -15.70 0.83
CA ALA A 293 -2.59 -14.68 1.51
C ALA A 293 -3.37 -13.39 1.84
N GLN A 294 -4.53 -13.54 2.48
CA GLN A 294 -5.41 -12.43 2.81
C GLN A 294 -4.81 -11.55 3.91
N PHE A 295 -4.38 -10.35 3.54
CA PHE A 295 -3.99 -9.30 4.47
C PHE A 295 -4.97 -8.14 4.36
N TYR A 296 -5.46 -7.66 5.49
CA TYR A 296 -6.40 -6.55 5.53
C TYR A 296 -5.69 -5.24 5.83
N PHE A 297 -6.04 -4.21 5.08
CA PHE A 297 -5.56 -2.85 5.32
C PHE A 297 -5.86 -2.38 6.73
N SER A 298 -4.95 -1.59 7.28
CA SER A 298 -5.20 -0.81 8.49
C SER A 298 -6.28 0.25 8.28
N ASP A 299 -6.95 0.66 9.35
CA ASP A 299 -7.92 1.76 9.31
C ASP A 299 -7.32 3.05 8.73
N GLU A 300 -6.03 3.33 8.98
CA GLU A 300 -5.33 4.47 8.41
C GLU A 300 -5.20 4.35 6.88
N SER A 301 -4.76 3.19 6.39
CA SER A 301 -4.64 2.92 4.95
C SER A 301 -6.00 2.89 4.26
N LEU A 302 -7.03 2.37 4.92
CA LEU A 302 -8.41 2.44 4.42
C LEU A 302 -8.88 3.89 4.31
N GLY A 303 -8.57 4.74 5.29
CA GLY A 303 -8.87 6.17 5.24
C GLY A 303 -8.28 6.84 3.99
N VAL A 304 -6.99 6.62 3.74
CA VAL A 304 -6.31 7.17 2.55
C VAL A 304 -6.87 6.60 1.25
N LEU A 305 -7.12 5.28 1.17
CA LEU A 305 -7.67 4.66 -0.04
C LEU A 305 -9.10 5.13 -0.32
N LYS A 306 -9.94 5.31 0.71
CA LYS A 306 -11.27 5.92 0.57
C LYS A 306 -11.17 7.34 -0.01
N ASP A 307 -10.20 8.12 0.43
CA ASP A 307 -9.94 9.46 -0.09
C ASP A 307 -9.43 9.44 -1.54
N VAL A 308 -8.56 8.51 -1.90
CA VAL A 308 -8.10 8.29 -3.28
C VAL A 308 -9.27 7.94 -4.18
N VAL A 309 -10.12 6.99 -3.75
CA VAL A 309 -11.36 6.63 -4.44
C VAL A 309 -12.23 7.87 -4.61
N ARG A 310 -12.47 8.65 -3.55
CA ARG A 310 -13.26 9.88 -3.61
C ARG A 310 -12.72 10.87 -4.64
N ARG A 311 -11.43 11.18 -4.60
CA ARG A 311 -10.74 12.15 -5.48
C ARG A 311 -10.53 11.67 -6.91
N SER A 312 -10.62 10.36 -7.17
CA SER A 312 -10.55 9.81 -8.52
C SER A 312 -11.74 10.22 -9.38
N GLU A 313 -12.87 10.59 -8.75
CA GLU A 313 -14.14 10.92 -9.41
C GLU A 313 -14.65 9.79 -10.33
N ALA A 314 -14.19 8.55 -10.10
CA ALA A 314 -14.67 7.39 -10.83
C ALA A 314 -16.09 7.02 -10.41
N ASP A 315 -16.95 6.74 -11.40
CA ASP A 315 -18.35 6.35 -11.21
C ASP A 315 -18.45 4.93 -10.65
N GLY A 316 -17.53 4.06 -11.08
CA GLY A 316 -17.42 2.68 -10.66
C GLY A 316 -16.10 2.39 -9.93
N VAL A 317 -16.16 1.61 -8.85
CA VAL A 317 -14.97 1.07 -8.18
C VAL A 317 -14.99 -0.46 -8.25
N LEU A 318 -13.96 -1.02 -8.88
CA LEU A 318 -13.76 -2.46 -8.98
C LEU A 318 -12.69 -2.88 -7.97
N CYS A 319 -13.12 -3.51 -6.88
CA CYS A 319 -12.24 -4.07 -5.87
C CYS A 319 -11.76 -5.45 -6.31
N LEU A 320 -10.45 -5.64 -6.48
CA LEU A 320 -9.84 -6.92 -6.88
C LEU A 320 -8.96 -7.44 -5.75
N GLY A 321 -9.46 -8.40 -4.98
CA GLY A 321 -8.78 -8.90 -3.79
C GLY A 321 -8.74 -7.90 -2.62
N THR A 322 -9.65 -6.92 -2.59
CA THR A 322 -9.71 -5.88 -1.55
C THR A 322 -11.06 -5.87 -0.82
N PRO A 323 -11.46 -6.98 -0.16
CA PRO A 323 -12.79 -7.10 0.44
C PRO A 323 -13.05 -6.06 1.54
N ARG A 324 -12.06 -5.72 2.37
CA ARG A 324 -12.24 -4.72 3.44
C ARG A 324 -12.47 -3.31 2.90
N LEU A 325 -11.79 -2.93 1.82
CA LEU A 325 -12.06 -1.65 1.16
C LEU A 325 -13.47 -1.62 0.56
N PHE A 326 -13.90 -2.71 -0.07
CA PHE A 326 -15.25 -2.84 -0.61
C PHE A 326 -16.33 -2.67 0.48
N GLU A 327 -16.17 -3.33 1.63
CA GLU A 327 -17.07 -3.23 2.78
C GLU A 327 -17.20 -1.80 3.31
N GLU A 328 -16.06 -1.11 3.46
CA GLU A 328 -16.02 0.27 3.95
C GLU A 328 -16.66 1.25 2.96
N LEU A 329 -16.42 1.07 1.65
CA LEU A 329 -17.03 1.92 0.62
C LEU A 329 -18.54 1.74 0.54
N ARG A 330 -19.03 0.50 0.67
CA ARG A 330 -20.48 0.18 0.64
C ARG A 330 -21.26 0.84 1.78
N GLN A 331 -20.60 1.14 2.90
CA GLN A 331 -21.22 1.77 4.06
C GLN A 331 -21.28 3.31 3.99
N LEU A 332 -20.66 3.92 2.98
CA LEU A 332 -20.67 5.37 2.80
C LEU A 332 -22.03 5.83 2.25
N LYS A 333 -22.83 6.51 3.09
CA LYS A 333 -24.20 6.95 2.78
C LYS A 333 -24.34 7.96 1.63
N ASN A 334 -23.24 8.52 1.11
CA ASN A 334 -23.24 9.63 0.16
C ASN A 334 -22.49 9.32 -1.17
N ALA A 335 -22.18 8.05 -1.44
CA ALA A 335 -21.50 7.67 -2.67
C ALA A 335 -22.51 7.08 -3.66
N ASP A 336 -22.99 7.87 -4.61
CA ASP A 336 -23.68 7.38 -5.81
C ASP A 336 -22.68 6.71 -6.75
N ARG A 337 -22.02 5.66 -6.25
CA ARG A 337 -20.95 4.94 -6.93
C ARG A 337 -21.27 3.47 -6.96
N ARG A 338 -21.04 2.88 -8.13
CA ARG A 338 -21.21 1.45 -8.31
C ARG A 338 -19.97 0.75 -7.75
N LEU A 339 -20.18 -0.34 -7.03
CA LEU A 339 -19.12 -1.12 -6.42
C LEU A 339 -19.24 -2.56 -6.89
N PHE A 340 -18.12 -3.17 -7.23
CA PHE A 340 -18.05 -4.59 -7.55
C PHE A 340 -16.79 -5.20 -6.94
N LEU A 341 -16.90 -6.36 -6.32
CA LEU A 341 -15.80 -7.10 -5.70
C LEU A 341 -15.52 -8.39 -6.49
N LEU A 342 -14.27 -8.56 -6.88
CA LEU A 342 -13.74 -9.81 -7.42
C LEU A 342 -12.75 -10.38 -6.40
N ASP A 343 -13.04 -11.59 -5.90
CA ASP A 343 -12.17 -12.29 -4.95
C ASP A 343 -12.21 -13.80 -5.22
N CYS A 344 -11.12 -14.49 -4.90
CA CYS A 344 -11.06 -15.95 -4.99
C CYS A 344 -11.78 -16.65 -3.82
N ASP A 345 -11.98 -15.96 -2.69
CA ASP A 345 -12.59 -16.55 -1.50
C ASP A 345 -14.12 -16.62 -1.62
N LYS A 346 -14.61 -17.82 -1.96
CA LYS A 346 -16.05 -18.11 -2.10
C LYS A 346 -16.90 -17.76 -0.88
N ARG A 347 -16.30 -17.61 0.31
CA ARG A 347 -17.04 -17.28 1.55
C ARG A 347 -17.80 -15.96 1.43
N PHE A 348 -17.27 -15.00 0.67
CA PHE A 348 -17.92 -13.70 0.44
C PHE A 348 -19.23 -13.80 -0.36
N ALA A 349 -19.42 -14.86 -1.17
CA ALA A 349 -20.65 -15.08 -1.92
C ALA A 349 -21.89 -15.14 -1.03
N GLN A 350 -21.74 -15.66 0.20
CA GLN A 350 -22.87 -15.76 1.13
C GLN A 350 -23.38 -14.39 1.60
N PHE A 351 -22.51 -13.37 1.61
CA PHE A 351 -22.79 -12.03 2.13
C PHE A 351 -23.21 -11.03 1.05
N PHE A 352 -22.79 -11.26 -0.20
CA PHE A 352 -22.94 -10.28 -1.27
C PHE A 352 -23.72 -10.86 -2.46
N PRO A 353 -24.60 -10.06 -3.09
CA PRO A 353 -25.32 -10.49 -4.28
C PRO A 353 -24.40 -10.52 -5.51
N ALA A 354 -24.79 -11.29 -6.54
CA ALA A 354 -23.99 -11.46 -7.76
C ALA A 354 -23.71 -10.15 -8.52
N HIS A 355 -24.58 -9.14 -8.39
CA HIS A 355 -24.38 -7.82 -8.99
C HIS A 355 -23.32 -6.96 -8.26
N GLN A 356 -22.78 -7.45 -7.13
CA GLN A 356 -21.76 -6.78 -6.33
C GLN A 356 -20.53 -7.66 -6.06
N PHE A 357 -20.62 -8.97 -6.27
CA PHE A 357 -19.53 -9.91 -6.00
C PHE A 357 -19.46 -10.98 -7.09
N GLY A 358 -18.24 -11.32 -7.51
CA GLY A 358 -17.98 -12.49 -8.34
C GLY A 358 -16.77 -13.27 -7.84
N MET A 359 -16.92 -14.60 -7.75
CA MET A 359 -15.79 -15.47 -7.44
C MET A 359 -14.82 -15.48 -8.64
N TYR A 360 -13.55 -15.12 -8.40
CA TYR A 360 -12.62 -14.80 -9.48
C TYR A 360 -11.16 -15.08 -9.14
N SER A 361 -10.42 -15.64 -10.11
CA SER A 361 -8.97 -15.88 -10.00
C SER A 361 -8.17 -14.83 -10.79
N MET A 362 -7.50 -13.93 -10.06
CA MET A 362 -6.85 -12.75 -10.64
C MET A 362 -5.62 -13.01 -11.51
N LEU A 363 -4.97 -14.17 -11.39
CA LEU A 363 -3.75 -14.48 -12.14
C LEU A 363 -4.02 -15.11 -13.52
N VAL A 364 -5.22 -15.62 -13.72
CA VAL A 364 -5.62 -16.37 -14.93
C VAL A 364 -6.95 -15.90 -15.50
N ASP A 365 -7.45 -14.75 -15.03
CA ASP A 365 -8.68 -14.13 -15.54
C ASP A 365 -9.88 -15.10 -15.60
N HIS A 366 -10.10 -15.84 -14.51
CA HIS A 366 -11.07 -16.93 -14.49
C HIS A 366 -12.24 -16.63 -13.55
N PHE A 367 -13.46 -16.66 -14.09
CA PHE A 367 -14.71 -16.67 -13.34
C PHE A 367 -15.17 -18.10 -13.11
N TYR A 368 -15.61 -18.41 -11.89
CA TYR A 368 -16.09 -19.75 -11.53
C TYR A 368 -17.55 -20.00 -11.91
N ASP A 369 -18.26 -18.94 -12.31
CA ASP A 369 -19.61 -19.01 -12.82
C ASP A 369 -19.85 -17.88 -13.84
N GLU A 370 -20.71 -18.14 -14.83
CA GLU A 370 -21.00 -17.15 -15.88
C GLU A 370 -21.83 -15.96 -15.38
N ARG A 371 -22.57 -16.12 -14.28
CA ARG A 371 -23.42 -15.06 -13.74
C ARG A 371 -22.55 -13.91 -13.28
N SER A 372 -21.46 -14.18 -12.56
CA SER A 372 -20.46 -13.19 -12.16
C SER A 372 -19.93 -12.38 -13.32
N LEU A 373 -19.60 -13.04 -14.44
CA LEU A 373 -19.11 -12.36 -15.64
C LEU A 373 -20.19 -11.45 -16.23
N ARG A 374 -21.43 -11.94 -16.37
CA ARG A 374 -22.55 -11.12 -16.89
C ARG A 374 -22.81 -9.88 -16.03
N GLU A 375 -22.82 -10.04 -14.72
CA GLU A 375 -23.03 -8.95 -13.77
C GLU A 375 -21.89 -7.93 -13.82
N LEU A 376 -20.64 -8.37 -13.95
CA LEU A 376 -19.49 -7.48 -14.15
C LEU A 376 -19.59 -6.70 -15.47
N LEU A 377 -20.02 -7.34 -16.55
CA LEU A 377 -20.25 -6.65 -17.83
C LEU A 377 -21.37 -5.62 -17.72
N GLY A 378 -22.43 -5.93 -16.96
CA GLY A 378 -23.48 -4.96 -16.61
C GLY A 378 -22.94 -3.75 -15.86
N PHE A 379 -22.12 -3.98 -14.84
CA PHE A 379 -21.40 -2.94 -14.11
C PHE A 379 -20.56 -2.06 -15.04
N PHE A 380 -19.79 -2.66 -15.97
CA PHE A 380 -18.97 -1.91 -16.92
C PHE A 380 -19.78 -1.10 -17.91
N LYS A 381 -20.90 -1.62 -18.39
CA LYS A 381 -21.79 -0.91 -19.31
C LYS A 381 -22.29 0.40 -18.71
N GLU A 382 -22.56 0.41 -17.40
CA GLU A 382 -23.12 1.55 -16.69
C GLU A 382 -22.09 2.56 -16.19
N CYS A 383 -20.80 2.19 -16.10
CA CYS A 383 -19.75 3.07 -15.60
C CYS A 383 -18.97 3.74 -16.74
N SER A 384 -19.01 5.07 -16.84
CA SER A 384 -18.18 5.81 -17.82
C SER A 384 -16.71 5.83 -17.42
N SER A 385 -16.46 5.78 -16.11
CA SER A 385 -15.13 5.72 -15.51
C SER A 385 -15.07 4.65 -14.42
N VAL A 386 -14.02 3.82 -14.47
CA VAL A 386 -13.80 2.74 -13.50
C VAL A 386 -12.43 2.92 -12.84
N LEU A 387 -12.39 2.83 -11.51
CA LEU A 387 -11.17 2.68 -10.73
C LEU A 387 -11.06 1.25 -10.21
N LEU A 388 -10.10 0.49 -10.73
CA LEU A 388 -9.70 -0.79 -10.16
C LEU A 388 -8.75 -0.58 -9.00
N VAL A 389 -9.07 -1.12 -7.82
CA VAL A 389 -8.15 -1.16 -6.67
C VAL A 389 -7.80 -2.61 -6.42
N CYS A 390 -6.51 -2.93 -6.49
CA CYS A 390 -6.03 -4.31 -6.43
C CYS A 390 -4.95 -4.47 -5.36
N ASP A 391 -5.11 -5.50 -4.53
CA ASP A 391 -4.16 -5.91 -3.50
C ASP A 391 -3.85 -7.39 -3.66
N PRO A 392 -2.96 -7.73 -4.60
CA PRO A 392 -2.62 -9.12 -4.85
C PRO A 392 -1.72 -9.65 -3.72
N PRO A 393 -1.60 -10.99 -3.56
CA PRO A 393 -0.62 -11.59 -2.67
C PRO A 393 0.79 -11.02 -2.89
N PHE A 394 1.58 -10.75 -1.84
CA PHE A 394 2.98 -10.27 -2.00
C PHE A 394 3.85 -11.20 -2.89
N GLY A 395 3.47 -12.48 -2.90
CA GLY A 395 4.01 -13.56 -3.73
C GLY A 395 3.70 -13.48 -5.23
N VAL A 396 2.85 -12.55 -5.67
CA VAL A 396 2.20 -12.59 -7.00
C VAL A 396 3.19 -12.50 -8.16
N PHE A 397 2.82 -13.12 -9.29
CA PHE A 397 3.49 -12.93 -10.56
C PHE A 397 2.90 -11.72 -11.28
N MET A 398 3.72 -10.69 -11.48
CA MET A 398 3.25 -9.41 -12.02
C MET A 398 2.84 -9.48 -13.48
N ASP A 399 3.58 -10.21 -14.31
CA ASP A 399 3.30 -10.23 -15.75
C ASP A 399 1.90 -10.84 -16.03
N PRO A 400 1.48 -11.97 -15.42
CA PRO A 400 0.09 -12.44 -15.51
C PRO A 400 -0.94 -11.48 -14.89
N LEU A 401 -0.67 -10.90 -13.71
CA LEU A 401 -1.60 -9.97 -13.06
C LEU A 401 -1.88 -8.73 -13.93
N MET A 402 -0.84 -8.13 -14.51
CA MET A 402 -1.00 -6.95 -15.35
C MET A 402 -1.75 -7.28 -16.64
N ARG A 403 -1.54 -8.48 -17.21
CA ARG A 403 -2.35 -8.97 -18.33
C ARG A 403 -3.82 -9.07 -17.95
N THR A 404 -4.14 -9.63 -16.78
CA THR A 404 -5.52 -9.67 -16.29
C THR A 404 -6.12 -8.26 -16.19
N ILE A 405 -5.37 -7.29 -15.66
CA ILE A 405 -5.82 -5.89 -15.58
C ILE A 405 -6.08 -5.31 -16.98
N ASP A 406 -5.22 -5.62 -17.96
CA ASP A 406 -5.41 -5.20 -19.35
C ASP A 406 -6.66 -5.84 -19.97
N VAL A 407 -6.93 -7.13 -19.69
CA VAL A 407 -8.16 -7.80 -20.17
C VAL A 407 -9.39 -7.17 -19.51
N ILE A 408 -9.36 -6.89 -18.21
CA ILE A 408 -10.43 -6.17 -17.51
C ILE A 408 -10.67 -4.79 -18.14
N LYS A 409 -9.59 -4.04 -18.42
CA LYS A 409 -9.66 -2.73 -19.09
C LYS A 409 -10.31 -2.84 -20.46
N ARG A 410 -9.97 -3.86 -21.26
CA ARG A 410 -10.60 -4.12 -22.57
C ARG A 410 -12.07 -4.48 -22.41
N ARG A 411 -12.44 -5.35 -21.46
CA ARG A 411 -13.86 -5.66 -21.19
C ARG A 411 -14.68 -4.42 -20.84
N HIS A 412 -14.10 -3.47 -20.12
CA HIS A 412 -14.75 -2.18 -19.84
C HIS A 412 -14.96 -1.38 -21.14
N GLN A 413 -13.94 -1.28 -21.98
CA GLN A 413 -14.04 -0.61 -23.28
C GLN A 413 -15.09 -1.27 -24.18
N ASP A 414 -15.03 -2.59 -24.32
CA ASP A 414 -15.94 -3.38 -25.16
C ASP A 414 -17.40 -3.26 -24.68
N ALA A 415 -17.65 -3.31 -23.36
CA ALA A 415 -18.98 -3.14 -22.78
C ALA A 415 -19.56 -1.73 -23.01
N ARG A 416 -18.70 -0.72 -23.19
CA ARG A 416 -19.10 0.66 -23.50
C ARG A 416 -19.23 0.92 -25.00
N GLY A 417 -18.61 0.08 -25.84
CA GLY A 417 -18.60 0.24 -27.30
C GLY A 417 -17.99 1.59 -27.70
N ASN A 418 -18.75 2.41 -28.42
CA ASN A 418 -18.31 3.75 -28.83
C ASN A 418 -18.44 4.83 -27.74
N ASN A 419 -19.01 4.50 -26.58
CA ASN A 419 -19.16 5.47 -25.49
C ASN A 419 -17.81 5.71 -24.79
N PRO A 420 -17.60 6.89 -24.18
CA PRO A 420 -16.42 7.15 -23.36
C PRO A 420 -16.25 6.09 -22.26
N ALA A 421 -15.02 5.57 -22.16
CA ALA A 421 -14.60 4.57 -21.20
C ALA A 421 -13.22 4.94 -20.63
N LYS A 422 -13.19 5.50 -19.41
CA LYS A 422 -11.95 5.81 -18.69
C LYS A 422 -11.64 4.71 -17.69
N PHE A 423 -10.43 4.19 -17.71
CA PHE A 423 -10.00 3.13 -16.81
C PHE A 423 -8.77 3.54 -16.02
N TYR A 424 -8.91 3.53 -14.70
CA TYR A 424 -7.84 3.75 -13.75
C TYR A 424 -7.58 2.47 -12.96
N ALA A 425 -6.33 2.30 -12.54
CA ALA A 425 -5.95 1.18 -11.69
C ALA A 425 -4.99 1.66 -10.60
N CYS A 426 -5.14 1.07 -9.42
CA CYS A 426 -4.29 1.27 -8.26
C CYS A 426 -3.89 -0.10 -7.72
N VAL A 427 -2.68 -0.54 -8.08
CA VAL A 427 -2.11 -1.84 -7.71
C VAL A 427 -1.22 -1.65 -6.49
N ILE A 428 -1.55 -2.33 -5.40
CA ILE A 428 -0.90 -2.18 -4.10
C ILE A 428 0.09 -3.32 -3.92
N ILE A 429 1.39 -3.02 -4.05
CA ILE A 429 2.43 -4.05 -4.06
C ILE A 429 3.73 -3.54 -3.40
N PRO A 430 4.64 -4.45 -3.02
CA PRO A 430 5.95 -4.06 -2.55
C PRO A 430 6.75 -3.28 -3.62
N MET A 431 7.40 -2.18 -3.22
CA MET A 431 8.11 -1.26 -4.13
C MET A 431 9.08 -1.95 -5.10
N PHE A 432 9.80 -2.97 -4.64
CA PHE A 432 10.81 -3.69 -5.43
C PHE A 432 10.21 -4.52 -6.59
N VAL A 433 8.94 -4.90 -6.46
CA VAL A 433 8.18 -5.60 -7.50
C VAL A 433 7.60 -4.60 -8.51
N GLY A 434 7.39 -3.36 -8.09
CA GLY A 434 6.83 -2.27 -8.91
C GLY A 434 7.52 -2.01 -10.24
N LYS A 435 8.80 -2.36 -10.38
CA LYS A 435 9.55 -2.22 -11.64
C LYS A 435 8.90 -3.00 -12.79
N HIS A 436 8.19 -4.08 -12.48
CA HIS A 436 7.46 -4.86 -13.48
C HIS A 436 6.25 -4.08 -14.01
N VAL A 437 5.47 -3.44 -13.13
CA VAL A 437 4.33 -2.57 -13.50
C VAL A 437 4.82 -1.42 -14.38
N LEU A 438 5.83 -0.68 -13.92
CA LEU A 438 6.37 0.50 -14.62
C LEU A 438 7.09 0.18 -15.95
N ARG A 439 7.38 -1.10 -16.19
CA ARG A 439 7.95 -1.60 -17.45
C ARG A 439 6.85 -1.97 -18.42
N ILE A 440 5.75 -2.54 -17.94
CA ILE A 440 4.60 -2.97 -18.73
C ILE A 440 3.79 -1.75 -19.17
N ASP A 441 3.48 -0.85 -18.23
CA ASP A 441 2.70 0.35 -18.50
C ASP A 441 3.47 1.60 -18.01
N LYS A 442 3.67 2.55 -18.93
CA LYS A 442 4.42 3.79 -18.67
C LYS A 442 3.57 4.88 -18.01
N ASP A 443 2.24 4.75 -18.05
CA ASP A 443 1.32 5.72 -17.44
C ASP A 443 1.25 5.54 -15.92
N TYR A 444 1.73 4.41 -15.42
CA TYR A 444 1.79 4.15 -14.00
C TYR A 444 2.95 4.92 -13.35
N TRP A 445 2.69 5.40 -12.13
CA TRP A 445 3.68 5.94 -11.23
C TRP A 445 3.47 5.36 -9.82
N MET A 446 4.49 5.50 -8.97
CA MET A 446 4.45 5.01 -7.59
C MET A 446 4.13 6.13 -6.61
N SER A 447 3.11 5.91 -5.78
CA SER A 447 2.76 6.79 -4.65
C SER A 447 3.83 6.80 -3.56
N ASP A 448 3.96 7.94 -2.89
CA ASP A 448 4.77 8.08 -1.67
C ASP A 448 4.09 7.46 -0.44
N TYR A 449 2.78 7.20 -0.52
CA TYR A 449 2.01 6.67 0.60
C TYR A 449 2.45 5.26 0.99
N ARG A 450 2.68 5.06 2.29
CA ARG A 450 3.11 3.80 2.86
C ARG A 450 1.90 2.99 3.32
N VAL A 451 1.52 1.97 2.55
CA VAL A 451 0.36 1.15 2.89
C VAL A 451 0.70 0.21 4.05
N THR A 452 -0.18 0.16 5.04
CA THR A 452 -0.05 -0.69 6.23
C THR A 452 -1.23 -1.67 6.36
N TYR A 453 -0.97 -2.79 7.03
CA TYR A 453 -1.90 -3.91 7.20
C TYR A 453 -2.06 -4.28 8.67
N GLU A 454 -3.26 -4.64 9.10
CA GLU A 454 -3.53 -5.04 10.48
C GLU A 454 -2.86 -6.38 10.83
N ASN A 455 -3.00 -7.37 9.96
CA ASN A 455 -2.58 -8.74 10.23
C ASN A 455 -1.23 -9.12 9.60
N HIS A 456 -0.41 -8.14 9.19
CA HIS A 456 0.94 -8.40 8.66
C HIS A 456 2.05 -7.99 9.63
N LYS A 457 2.83 -8.97 10.12
CA LYS A 457 3.90 -8.76 11.11
C LYS A 457 4.91 -7.65 10.77
N LEU A 458 5.30 -7.54 9.49
CA LEU A 458 6.31 -6.57 9.04
C LEU A 458 5.72 -5.28 8.50
N PHE A 459 4.47 -5.31 8.02
CA PHE A 459 3.87 -4.22 7.24
C PHE A 459 2.73 -3.54 8.00
N SER A 460 2.56 -3.86 9.28
CA SER A 460 1.73 -3.08 10.21
C SER A 460 2.35 -1.73 10.56
N ASN A 461 3.69 -1.60 10.50
CA ASN A 461 4.38 -0.38 10.86
C ASN A 461 4.76 0.46 9.62
N ALA A 462 4.30 1.72 9.57
CA ALA A 462 4.58 2.65 8.48
C ALA A 462 6.09 2.89 8.24
N SER A 463 6.92 2.83 9.29
CA SER A 463 8.38 2.96 9.14
C SER A 463 9.01 1.79 8.39
N LYS A 464 8.43 0.58 8.49
CA LYS A 464 8.96 -0.67 7.95
C LYS A 464 8.29 -1.12 6.65
N THR A 465 7.04 -0.72 6.41
CA THR A 465 6.31 -1.16 5.23
C THR A 465 6.99 -0.70 3.93
N ILE A 466 7.18 -1.66 3.04
CA ILE A 466 7.68 -1.46 1.68
C ILE A 466 6.56 -1.48 0.66
N VAL A 467 5.30 -1.56 1.09
CA VAL A 467 4.13 -1.63 0.21
C VAL A 467 3.72 -0.21 -0.20
N ARG A 468 3.48 0.00 -1.50
CA ARG A 468 3.07 1.27 -2.10
C ARG A 468 1.99 1.04 -3.14
N CYS A 469 1.27 2.10 -3.47
CA CYS A 469 0.33 2.11 -4.59
C CYS A 469 1.06 2.44 -5.90
N PHE A 470 0.83 1.64 -6.94
CA PHE A 470 1.23 1.89 -8.32
C PHE A 470 -0.02 2.19 -9.13
N THR A 471 -0.08 3.34 -9.78
CA THR A 471 -1.33 3.83 -10.35
C THR A 471 -1.14 4.77 -11.52
N ASN A 472 -2.12 4.82 -12.41
CA ASN A 472 -2.23 5.81 -13.49
C ASN A 472 -3.21 6.97 -13.14
N LEU A 473 -3.65 7.07 -11.89
CA LEU A 473 -4.42 8.23 -11.40
C LEU A 473 -3.56 9.50 -11.39
N LYS A 474 -4.20 10.68 -11.36
CA LYS A 474 -3.48 11.95 -11.17
C LYS A 474 -2.83 11.97 -9.78
N THR A 475 -1.63 12.55 -9.67
CA THR A 475 -0.88 12.66 -8.40
C THR A 475 -1.68 13.35 -7.29
N ARG A 476 -2.49 14.34 -7.64
CA ARG A 476 -3.41 15.06 -6.71
C ARG A 476 -4.42 14.15 -5.98
N CYS A 477 -4.67 12.94 -6.48
CA CYS A 477 -5.55 11.97 -5.80
C CYS A 477 -4.91 11.44 -4.51
N PHE A 478 -3.58 11.42 -4.42
CA PHE A 478 -2.83 11.04 -3.22
C PHE A 478 -2.38 12.29 -2.46
N ARG A 479 -3.31 12.96 -1.78
CA ARG A 479 -2.98 14.08 -0.88
C ARG A 479 -2.52 13.49 0.46
N LEU A 480 -1.22 13.36 0.65
CA LEU A 480 -0.66 13.05 1.97
C LEU A 480 -0.82 14.29 2.85
N ILE A 481 -1.73 14.23 3.81
CA ILE A 481 -1.86 15.26 4.84
C ILE A 481 -0.52 15.29 5.59
N LYS A 482 0.19 16.43 5.58
CA LYS A 482 1.53 16.64 6.17
C LYS A 482 1.58 16.48 7.71
N TYR A 483 0.50 16.08 8.37
CA TYR A 483 0.36 16.09 9.83
C TYR A 483 1.07 14.93 10.56
N GLN A 484 1.88 14.09 9.89
CA GLN A 484 2.60 12.97 10.53
C GLN A 484 4.07 13.25 10.89
N TRP A 485 4.58 14.47 10.66
CA TRP A 485 5.93 14.82 11.12
C TRP A 485 6.00 15.34 12.57
N LEU A 486 4.85 15.59 13.21
CA LEU A 486 4.77 16.20 14.55
C LEU A 486 4.58 15.21 15.72
N GLN A 487 4.66 13.90 15.49
CA GLN A 487 4.59 12.90 16.58
C GLN A 487 5.88 12.09 16.79
N VAL A 488 7.02 12.55 16.24
CA VAL A 488 8.34 11.91 16.44
C VAL A 488 9.42 12.91 16.88
N LEU A 489 9.01 14.04 17.45
CA LEU A 489 9.84 14.87 18.33
C LEU A 489 9.21 14.84 19.71
#